data_AF-A0A510E058-F1
#
_entry.id   AF-A0A510E058-F1
#
_cell.length_a   1.000
_cell.length_b   1.000
_cell.length_c   1.000
_cell.angle_alpha   90.00
_cell.angle_beta   90.00
_cell.angle_gamma   90.00
#
_symmetry.space_group_name_H-M   'P 1'
#
loop_
_entity.id
_entity.type
_entity.pdbx_description
1 polymer ?
#
loop_
_entity_poly.entity_id
_entity_poly.type
_entity_poly.pdbx_seq_one_letter_code
_entity_poly.pdbx_strand_id
1 'polypeptide(L)'
;MIIDELTQEELDLIEKRIDEERGRRKPQLRLHRWWSRRFLAIYDGIFSAFLGDHDSFPRLLTSPSGGEGKTFLEPLAGGGTGVGEASIYGFSSFGIDVNPVAYHVMKGYTSLQKGINLDQNLLIAAQKVTKDLWFYKGNLVSYVFVTRGKVPTWIYTSGRAPQLLCPRCGRVWGMEVNEIEIRKHPKLLEGRTVRCPHCGDEFRITIKPEYDPVSPVRIGRWMSFGFLTSDRRGVKNFFHDLVWTINYKAVNEKLQRDNRGYPNVVLRKLK
;
A
#
# COMPACT_ATOMS: atom_id res chain seq x y z
N MET A 1 24.31 16.60 -11.95
CA MET A 1 25.00 15.33 -11.67
C MET A 1 23.98 14.20 -11.72
N ILE A 2 24.35 12.94 -11.99
CA ILE A 2 23.44 11.80 -11.77
C ILE A 2 23.72 11.15 -10.43
N ILE A 3 22.74 10.44 -9.85
CA ILE A 3 22.90 9.85 -8.51
C ILE A 3 24.12 8.90 -8.41
N ASP A 4 24.50 8.29 -9.52
CA ASP A 4 25.65 7.36 -9.62
C ASP A 4 27.01 8.08 -9.49
N GLU A 5 27.03 9.40 -9.61
CA GLU A 5 28.24 10.23 -9.48
C GLU A 5 28.44 10.75 -8.05
N LEU A 6 27.52 10.46 -7.12
CA LEU A 6 27.64 10.89 -5.73
C LEU A 6 28.90 10.33 -5.06
N THR A 7 29.63 11.22 -4.39
CA THR A 7 30.77 10.88 -3.55
C THR A 7 30.32 10.19 -2.26
N GLN A 8 31.25 9.51 -1.59
CA GLN A 8 30.98 8.89 -0.30
C GLN A 8 30.51 9.93 0.74
N GLU A 9 31.12 11.12 0.75
CA GLU A 9 30.73 12.19 1.68
C GLU A 9 29.27 12.64 1.45
N GLU A 10 28.83 12.74 0.20
CA GLU A 10 27.45 13.10 -0.14
C GLU A 10 26.46 11.98 0.23
N LEU A 11 26.85 10.72 0.05
CA LEU A 11 26.06 9.57 0.52
C LEU A 11 25.93 9.56 2.04
N ASP A 12 27.01 9.86 2.77
CA ASP A 12 27.01 9.95 4.23
C ASP A 12 26.09 11.07 4.72
N LEU A 13 26.00 12.20 3.99
CA LEU A 13 25.04 13.27 4.27
C LEU A 13 23.58 12.80 4.11
N ILE A 14 23.29 12.02 3.07
CA ILE A 14 21.95 11.43 2.88
C ILE A 14 21.64 10.44 4.03
N GLU A 15 22.57 9.55 4.35
CA GLU A 15 22.40 8.53 5.40
C GLU A 15 22.14 9.18 6.76
N LYS A 16 22.90 10.21 7.11
CA LYS A 16 22.68 10.98 8.34
C LYS A 16 21.26 11.53 8.43
N ARG A 17 20.73 12.10 7.34
CA ARG A 17 19.35 12.64 7.32
C ARG A 17 18.30 11.53 7.38
N ILE A 18 18.57 10.35 6.79
CA ILE A 18 17.72 9.17 6.95
C ILE A 18 17.62 8.77 8.42
N ASP A 19 18.73 8.75 9.15
CA ASP A 19 18.75 8.37 10.57
C ASP A 19 18.03 9.40 11.46
N GLU A 20 18.19 10.68 11.18
CA GLU A 20 17.41 11.75 11.83
C GLU A 20 15.90 11.57 11.60
N GLU A 21 15.50 11.23 10.38
CA GLU A 21 14.10 10.99 10.01
C GLU A 21 13.53 9.72 10.65
N ARG A 22 14.33 8.64 10.78
CA ARG A 22 13.92 7.39 11.48
C ARG A 22 13.46 7.70 12.90
N GLY A 23 14.18 8.58 13.61
CA GLY A 23 13.87 8.99 14.97
C GLY A 23 12.62 9.87 15.08
N ARG A 24 12.33 10.70 14.06
CA ARG A 24 11.20 11.66 14.06
C ARG A 24 10.59 11.80 12.67
N ARG A 25 9.59 10.97 12.37
CA ARG A 25 8.87 11.05 11.09
C ARG A 25 8.13 12.37 10.96
N LYS A 26 8.39 13.08 9.85
CA LYS A 26 7.71 14.35 9.55
C LYS A 26 6.18 14.15 9.44
N PRO A 27 5.37 15.17 9.80
CA PRO A 27 3.91 15.07 9.79
C PRO A 27 3.31 14.56 8.48
N GLN A 28 3.86 14.96 7.34
CA GLN A 28 3.38 14.52 6.04
C GLN A 28 3.46 13.00 5.85
N LEU A 29 4.51 12.34 6.35
CA LEU A 29 4.66 10.87 6.34
C LEU A 29 3.77 10.14 7.37
N ARG A 30 3.02 10.90 8.17
CA ARG A 30 2.06 10.36 9.15
C ARG A 30 0.63 10.30 8.63
N LEU A 31 0.34 10.90 7.46
CA LEU A 31 -0.98 10.84 6.82
C LEU A 31 -1.46 9.41 6.57
N HIS A 32 -0.53 8.46 6.37
CA HIS A 32 -0.84 7.04 6.25
C HIS A 32 0.26 6.16 6.85
N ARG A 33 -0.12 4.92 7.22
CA ARG A 33 0.81 3.89 7.72
C ARG A 33 1.13 2.80 6.70
N TRP A 34 0.29 2.64 5.68
CA TRP A 34 0.14 1.40 4.92
C TRP A 34 0.83 1.40 3.56
N TRP A 35 0.81 2.52 2.83
CA TRP A 35 1.54 2.67 1.57
C TRP A 35 3.03 2.94 1.80
N SER A 36 3.85 2.56 0.82
CA SER A 36 5.31 2.74 0.84
C SER A 36 5.67 4.14 1.29
N ARG A 37 6.37 4.24 2.42
CA ARG A 37 6.97 5.48 2.91
C ARG A 37 8.45 5.32 2.73
N ARG A 38 8.99 5.93 1.69
CA ARG A 38 10.43 6.08 1.55
C ARG A 38 10.87 7.24 2.42
N PHE A 39 12.12 7.20 2.87
CA PHE A 39 12.71 8.33 3.57
C PHE A 39 12.75 9.53 2.61
N LEU A 40 12.37 10.70 3.11
CA LEU A 40 12.37 11.96 2.35
C LEU A 40 13.78 12.27 1.86
N ALA A 41 14.77 11.99 2.70
CA ALA A 41 16.18 12.19 2.41
C ALA A 41 16.65 11.47 1.13
N ILE A 42 16.01 10.35 0.74
CA ILE A 42 16.32 9.67 -0.52
C ILE A 42 15.91 10.54 -1.72
N TYR A 43 14.70 11.10 -1.69
CA TYR A 43 14.24 11.99 -2.75
C TYR A 43 15.00 13.32 -2.74
N ASP A 44 15.32 13.86 -1.57
CA ASP A 44 16.17 15.04 -1.46
C ASP A 44 17.53 14.81 -2.11
N GLY A 45 18.16 13.65 -1.89
CA GLY A 45 19.41 13.27 -2.55
C GLY A 45 19.26 13.16 -4.07
N ILE A 46 18.22 12.49 -4.56
CA ILE A 46 17.92 12.38 -6.00
C ILE A 46 17.78 13.76 -6.64
N PHE A 47 16.97 14.66 -6.04
CA PHE A 47 16.72 15.98 -6.61
C PHE A 47 17.93 16.90 -6.48
N SER A 48 18.64 16.86 -5.36
CA SER A 48 19.86 17.63 -5.17
C SER A 48 20.95 17.24 -6.16
N ALA A 49 21.13 15.94 -6.43
CA ALA A 49 22.07 15.46 -7.43
C ALA A 49 21.65 15.92 -8.84
N PHE A 50 20.37 15.77 -9.18
CA PHE A 50 19.84 16.12 -10.49
C PHE A 50 19.94 17.63 -10.79
N LEU A 51 19.68 18.48 -9.79
CA LEU A 51 19.62 19.93 -9.94
C LEU A 51 20.96 20.63 -9.74
N GLY A 52 21.90 19.99 -9.05
CA GLY A 52 23.18 20.57 -8.69
C GLY A 52 24.40 19.80 -9.19
N ASP A 53 25.50 20.16 -8.56
CA ASP A 53 26.85 19.61 -8.63
C ASP A 53 27.37 19.37 -7.20
N HIS A 54 28.58 18.84 -7.07
CA HIS A 54 29.16 18.54 -5.77
C HIS A 54 29.22 19.75 -4.81
N ASP A 55 29.48 20.95 -5.35
CA ASP A 55 29.59 22.17 -4.56
C ASP A 55 28.22 22.62 -4.01
N SER A 56 27.18 22.49 -4.82
CA SER A 56 25.82 22.92 -4.47
C SER A 56 24.99 21.84 -3.77
N PHE A 57 25.39 20.58 -3.85
CA PHE A 57 24.62 19.45 -3.34
C PHE A 57 24.29 19.54 -1.83
N PRO A 58 25.25 19.81 -0.92
CA PRO A 58 24.95 19.91 0.52
C PRO A 58 23.96 21.03 0.84
N ARG A 59 24.03 22.15 0.10
CA ARG A 59 23.09 23.27 0.23
C ARG A 59 21.70 22.83 -0.23
N LEU A 60 21.58 22.16 -1.38
CA LEU A 60 20.28 21.75 -1.92
C LEU A 60 19.56 20.74 -1.03
N LEU A 61 20.29 19.87 -0.33
CA LEU A 61 19.72 18.95 0.67
C LEU A 61 19.02 19.66 1.84
N THR A 62 19.43 20.89 2.16
CA THR A 62 18.89 21.67 3.30
C THR A 62 18.01 22.82 2.86
N SER A 63 18.23 23.34 1.64
CA SER A 63 17.51 24.46 1.04
C SER A 63 17.05 24.07 -0.38
N PRO A 64 15.95 23.29 -0.49
CA PRO A 64 15.41 22.85 -1.77
C PRO A 64 15.08 24.02 -2.70
N SER A 65 15.55 23.95 -3.95
CA SER A 65 15.32 24.95 -4.99
C SER A 65 15.80 24.43 -6.36
N GLY A 66 15.44 25.11 -7.45
CA GLY A 66 15.99 24.86 -8.79
C GLY A 66 15.14 23.92 -9.67
N GLY A 67 14.03 23.42 -9.14
CA GLY A 67 13.06 22.62 -9.88
C GLY A 67 12.13 23.43 -10.78
N GLU A 68 12.16 24.76 -10.68
CA GLU A 68 11.27 25.65 -11.44
C GLU A 68 11.40 25.43 -12.96
N GLY A 69 10.26 25.35 -13.64
CA GLY A 69 10.21 25.08 -15.08
C GLY A 69 10.53 23.63 -15.46
N LYS A 70 10.79 22.73 -14.50
CA LYS A 70 11.00 21.30 -14.73
C LYS A 70 9.78 20.50 -14.29
N THR A 71 9.62 19.32 -14.88
CA THR A 71 8.50 18.41 -14.58
C THR A 71 9.04 17.13 -13.93
N PHE A 72 8.42 16.73 -12.82
CA PHE A 72 8.68 15.44 -12.17
C PHE A 72 7.45 14.54 -12.30
N LEU A 73 7.65 13.31 -12.78
CA LEU A 73 6.61 12.30 -12.87
C LEU A 73 7.02 11.09 -12.05
N GLU A 74 6.19 10.71 -11.09
CA GLU A 74 6.35 9.46 -10.35
C GLU A 74 5.26 8.45 -10.76
N PRO A 75 5.59 7.46 -11.61
CA PRO A 75 4.69 6.36 -11.87
C PRO A 75 4.67 5.42 -10.65
N LEU A 76 3.47 5.01 -10.22
CA LEU A 76 3.26 4.21 -9.00
C LEU A 76 3.68 4.97 -7.73
N ALA A 77 3.22 6.22 -7.63
CA ALA A 77 3.60 7.15 -6.58
C ALA A 77 3.20 6.72 -5.15
N GLY A 78 2.28 5.75 -4.99
CA GLY A 78 1.85 5.26 -3.70
C GLY A 78 1.36 6.39 -2.80
N GLY A 79 2.03 6.59 -1.65
CA GLY A 79 1.69 7.68 -0.74
C GLY A 79 2.01 9.09 -1.24
N GLY A 80 2.74 9.23 -2.36
CA GLY A 80 3.13 10.52 -2.94
C GLY A 80 4.33 11.18 -2.31
N THR A 81 5.22 10.42 -1.64
CA THR A 81 6.41 10.98 -1.01
C THR A 81 7.29 11.73 -2.01
N GLY A 82 7.61 11.14 -3.16
CA GLY A 82 8.46 11.80 -4.17
C GLY A 82 7.79 13.01 -4.81
N VAL A 83 6.51 12.88 -5.14
CA VAL A 83 5.69 14.00 -5.67
C VAL A 83 5.66 15.18 -4.70
N GLY A 84 5.51 14.91 -3.41
CA GLY A 84 5.55 15.91 -2.35
C GLY A 84 6.90 16.61 -2.26
N GLU A 85 7.99 15.85 -2.17
CA GLU A 85 9.33 16.43 -2.07
C GLU A 85 9.72 17.18 -3.35
N ALA A 86 9.40 16.67 -4.54
CA ALA A 86 9.63 17.38 -5.81
C ALA A 86 8.92 18.74 -5.84
N SER A 87 7.70 18.81 -5.30
CA SER A 87 6.96 20.08 -5.19
C SER A 87 7.69 21.10 -4.31
N ILE A 88 8.42 20.66 -3.28
CA ILE A 88 9.21 21.54 -2.39
C ILE A 88 10.43 22.12 -3.11
N TYR A 89 11.04 21.37 -4.03
CA TYR A 89 12.12 21.87 -4.91
C TYR A 89 11.64 22.80 -6.02
N GLY A 90 10.31 22.98 -6.19
CA GLY A 90 9.73 23.85 -7.21
C GLY A 90 9.37 23.16 -8.54
N PHE A 91 9.44 21.82 -8.60
CA PHE A 91 9.01 21.09 -9.79
C PHE A 91 7.49 21.19 -10.03
N SER A 92 7.09 21.10 -11.29
CA SER A 92 5.73 20.68 -11.64
C SER A 92 5.61 19.18 -11.44
N SER A 93 4.98 18.77 -10.33
CA SER A 93 5.01 17.38 -9.85
C SER A 93 3.71 16.63 -10.16
N PHE A 94 3.85 15.45 -10.77
CA PHE A 94 2.76 14.56 -11.18
C PHE A 94 2.91 13.19 -10.54
N GLY A 95 1.88 12.73 -9.84
CA GLY A 95 1.82 11.40 -9.23
C GLY A 95 0.73 10.54 -9.88
N ILE A 96 1.09 9.33 -10.31
CA ILE A 96 0.14 8.37 -10.86
C ILE A 96 0.10 7.13 -9.97
N ASP A 97 -1.10 6.71 -9.56
CA ASP A 97 -1.29 5.42 -8.92
C ASP A 97 -2.64 4.81 -9.31
N VAL A 98 -2.67 3.49 -9.49
CA VAL A 98 -3.89 2.73 -9.79
C VAL A 98 -4.73 2.48 -8.55
N ASN A 99 -4.12 2.60 -7.36
CA ASN A 99 -4.78 2.37 -6.10
C ASN A 99 -5.55 3.62 -5.65
N PRO A 100 -6.87 3.51 -5.38
CA PRO A 100 -7.67 4.66 -4.96
C PRO A 100 -7.24 5.25 -3.60
N VAL A 101 -6.76 4.42 -2.68
CA VAL A 101 -6.28 4.88 -1.37
C VAL A 101 -4.98 5.68 -1.52
N ALA A 102 -4.07 5.23 -2.38
CA ALA A 102 -2.85 5.96 -2.72
C ALA A 102 -3.19 7.37 -3.27
N TYR A 103 -4.12 7.45 -4.23
CA TYR A 103 -4.61 8.73 -4.75
C TYR A 103 -5.14 9.65 -3.65
N HIS A 104 -5.98 9.15 -2.75
CA HIS A 104 -6.55 9.96 -1.67
C HIS A 104 -5.51 10.46 -0.67
N VAL A 105 -4.48 9.65 -0.39
CA VAL A 105 -3.32 10.08 0.41
C VAL A 105 -2.58 11.21 -0.30
N MET A 106 -2.27 11.06 -1.58
CA MET A 106 -1.61 12.11 -2.38
C MET A 106 -2.44 13.40 -2.44
N LYS A 107 -3.76 13.29 -2.55
CA LYS A 107 -4.67 14.44 -2.45
C LYS A 107 -4.61 15.12 -1.07
N GLY A 108 -4.39 14.36 0.00
CA GLY A 108 -4.10 14.93 1.32
C GLY A 108 -2.82 15.76 1.32
N TYR A 109 -1.77 15.27 0.65
CA TYR A 109 -0.51 16.01 0.47
C TYR A 109 -0.71 17.34 -0.28
N THR A 110 -1.59 17.39 -1.29
CA THR A 110 -1.85 18.64 -2.02
C THR A 110 -2.49 19.73 -1.17
N SER A 111 -3.17 19.36 -0.08
CA SER A 111 -3.69 20.32 0.90
C SER A 111 -2.61 20.91 1.81
N LEU A 112 -1.46 20.22 1.92
CA LEU A 112 -0.31 20.65 2.71
C LEU A 112 0.75 21.36 1.87
N GLN A 113 0.80 21.14 0.56
CA GLN A 113 1.81 21.64 -0.36
C GLN A 113 1.18 22.16 -1.66
N LYS A 114 1.56 23.37 -2.09
CA LYS A 114 1.12 23.97 -3.36
C LYS A 114 1.93 23.39 -4.52
N GLY A 115 1.31 23.16 -5.68
CA GLY A 115 2.01 22.79 -6.93
C GLY A 115 1.91 21.33 -7.39
N ILE A 116 1.16 20.49 -6.66
CA ILE A 116 0.94 19.09 -7.06
C ILE A 116 -0.27 18.99 -7.99
N ASN A 117 -0.08 18.47 -9.19
CA ASN A 117 -1.15 18.19 -10.15
C ASN A 117 -1.51 16.70 -10.13
N LEU A 118 -2.78 16.39 -9.85
CA LEU A 118 -3.29 15.01 -9.82
C LEU A 118 -4.21 14.78 -11.01
N ASP A 119 -3.87 13.82 -11.89
CA ASP A 119 -4.74 13.44 -12.99
C ASP A 119 -5.85 12.47 -12.52
N GLN A 120 -7.04 13.04 -12.30
CA GLN A 120 -8.23 12.26 -11.98
C GLN A 120 -8.75 11.44 -13.15
N ASN A 121 -8.49 11.82 -14.40
CA ASN A 121 -9.02 11.12 -15.57
C ASN A 121 -8.39 9.75 -15.72
N LEU A 122 -7.07 9.66 -15.50
CA LEU A 122 -6.36 8.38 -15.49
C LEU A 122 -6.85 7.49 -14.33
N LEU A 123 -7.07 8.06 -13.15
CA LEU A 123 -7.65 7.30 -12.04
C LEU A 123 -9.06 6.80 -12.38
N ILE A 124 -9.92 7.64 -12.96
CA ILE A 124 -11.28 7.26 -13.36
C ILE A 124 -11.22 6.16 -14.43
N ALA A 125 -10.35 6.28 -15.42
CA ALA A 125 -10.16 5.27 -16.45
C ALA A 125 -9.64 3.94 -15.86
N ALA A 126 -8.62 4.00 -15.01
CA ALA A 126 -8.09 2.85 -14.30
C ALA A 126 -9.15 2.20 -13.41
N GLN A 127 -9.92 2.99 -12.65
CA GLN A 127 -11.01 2.53 -11.81
C GLN A 127 -12.14 1.89 -12.63
N LYS A 128 -12.49 2.41 -13.81
CA LYS A 128 -13.49 1.77 -14.68
C LYS A 128 -13.09 0.35 -15.05
N VAL A 129 -11.80 0.08 -15.24
CA VAL A 129 -11.29 -1.26 -15.58
C VAL A 129 -11.05 -2.12 -14.33
N THR A 130 -10.63 -1.51 -13.23
CA THR A 130 -10.19 -2.21 -12.01
C THR A 130 -11.21 -2.17 -10.86
N LYS A 131 -12.41 -1.62 -11.08
CA LYS A 131 -13.44 -1.44 -10.04
C LYS A 131 -13.68 -2.71 -9.25
N ASP A 132 -13.80 -3.85 -9.93
CA ASP A 132 -14.13 -5.12 -9.27
C ASP A 132 -12.94 -5.70 -8.46
N LEU A 133 -11.71 -5.21 -8.71
CA LEU A 133 -10.55 -5.50 -7.88
C LEU A 133 -10.60 -4.71 -6.56
N TRP A 134 -10.98 -3.43 -6.66
CA TRP A 134 -10.93 -2.50 -5.54
C TRP A 134 -12.23 -2.41 -4.74
N PHE A 135 -13.36 -2.85 -5.29
CA PHE A 135 -14.67 -2.75 -4.64
C PHE A 135 -15.44 -4.05 -4.71
N TYR A 136 -16.03 -4.45 -3.59
CA TYR A 136 -16.93 -5.59 -3.50
C TYR A 136 -18.14 -5.23 -2.65
N LYS A 137 -19.35 -5.48 -3.18
CA LYS A 137 -20.63 -5.07 -2.56
C LYS A 137 -20.65 -3.59 -2.11
N GLY A 138 -20.05 -2.72 -2.90
CA GLY A 138 -19.95 -1.27 -2.63
C GLY A 138 -18.90 -0.88 -1.59
N ASN A 139 -18.18 -1.83 -0.99
CA ASN A 139 -17.14 -1.60 0.01
C ASN A 139 -15.74 -1.73 -0.60
N LEU A 140 -14.78 -0.96 -0.10
CA LEU A 140 -13.40 -1.01 -0.57
C LEU A 140 -12.75 -2.33 -0.14
N VAL A 141 -12.17 -3.06 -1.09
CA VAL A 141 -11.27 -4.19 -0.82
C VAL A 141 -9.96 -3.64 -0.29
N SER A 142 -9.70 -3.92 0.99
CA SER A 142 -8.56 -3.40 1.75
C SER A 142 -7.37 -4.36 1.77
N TYR A 143 -7.63 -5.68 1.76
CA TYR A 143 -6.59 -6.71 1.70
C TYR A 143 -7.08 -7.92 0.92
N VAL A 144 -6.22 -8.52 0.11
CA VAL A 144 -6.44 -9.82 -0.50
C VAL A 144 -5.44 -10.79 0.13
N PHE A 145 -5.92 -11.89 0.67
CA PHE A 145 -5.10 -12.86 1.37
C PHE A 145 -4.72 -13.99 0.42
N VAL A 146 -3.42 -14.10 0.13
CA VAL A 146 -2.86 -15.12 -0.76
C VAL A 146 -1.82 -15.97 -0.04
N THR A 147 -1.73 -17.24 -0.42
CA THR A 147 -0.79 -18.23 0.13
C THR A 147 -0.29 -19.18 -0.96
N ARG A 148 0.76 -19.96 -0.67
CA ARG A 148 1.24 -21.08 -1.51
C ARG A 148 0.78 -22.45 -1.04
N GLY A 149 0.09 -22.55 0.09
CA GLY A 149 -0.24 -23.86 0.65
C GLY A 149 -1.01 -23.79 1.95
N LYS A 150 -0.61 -22.88 2.84
CA LYS A 150 -1.09 -22.88 4.22
C LYS A 150 -1.62 -21.53 4.68
N VAL A 151 -2.53 -21.52 5.64
CA VAL A 151 -3.19 -20.33 6.19
C VAL A 151 -3.07 -20.30 7.72
N PRO A 152 -3.04 -19.09 8.30
CA PRO A 152 -3.17 -18.93 9.75
C PRO A 152 -4.63 -19.08 10.18
N THR A 153 -4.84 -19.36 11.46
CA THR A 153 -6.17 -19.33 12.08
C THR A 153 -6.49 -17.99 12.70
N TRP A 154 -5.50 -17.11 12.91
CA TRP A 154 -5.71 -15.71 13.25
C TRP A 154 -5.39 -14.81 12.04
N ILE A 155 -6.42 -14.26 11.42
CA ILE A 155 -6.28 -13.50 10.16
C ILE A 155 -6.14 -11.99 10.33
N TYR A 156 -6.88 -11.37 11.25
CA TYR A 156 -6.73 -9.95 11.60
C TYR A 156 -7.30 -9.66 12.99
N THR A 157 -7.20 -8.42 13.44
CA THR A 157 -7.80 -7.93 14.70
C THR A 157 -8.73 -6.77 14.38
N SER A 158 -9.96 -6.84 14.90
CA SER A 158 -10.96 -5.77 14.81
C SER A 158 -11.17 -5.18 16.19
N GLY A 159 -10.77 -3.92 16.40
CA GLY A 159 -10.71 -3.33 17.74
C GLY A 159 -9.75 -4.13 18.64
N ARG A 160 -10.28 -4.80 19.67
CA ARG A 160 -9.54 -5.71 20.56
C ARG A 160 -9.87 -7.18 20.35
N ALA A 161 -10.77 -7.51 19.42
CA ALA A 161 -11.23 -8.87 19.17
C ALA A 161 -10.40 -9.53 18.05
N PRO A 162 -9.66 -10.62 18.35
CA PRO A 162 -9.07 -11.48 17.34
C PRO A 162 -10.14 -12.03 16.40
N GLN A 163 -9.87 -12.02 15.11
CA GLN A 163 -10.75 -12.59 14.10
C GLN A 163 -10.15 -13.90 13.63
N LEU A 164 -10.84 -14.98 13.97
CA LEU A 164 -10.35 -16.34 13.77
C LEU A 164 -10.97 -16.96 12.54
N LEU A 165 -10.16 -17.63 11.72
CA LEU A 165 -10.54 -18.44 10.57
C LEU A 165 -10.52 -19.92 10.99
N CYS A 166 -11.66 -20.60 10.92
CA CYS A 166 -11.70 -22.05 11.13
C CYS A 166 -11.02 -22.76 9.94
N PRO A 167 -10.00 -23.60 10.18
CA PRO A 167 -9.31 -24.32 9.11
C PRO A 167 -10.12 -25.49 8.55
N ARG A 168 -11.24 -25.85 9.17
CA ARG A 168 -12.14 -26.92 8.70
C ARG A 168 -13.32 -26.40 7.90
N CYS A 169 -14.04 -25.40 8.39
CA CYS A 169 -15.26 -24.89 7.74
C CYS A 169 -15.10 -23.53 7.03
N GLY A 170 -13.94 -22.88 7.17
CA GLY A 170 -13.63 -21.61 6.51
C GLY A 170 -14.39 -20.39 7.06
N ARG A 171 -15.24 -20.56 8.07
CA ARG A 171 -15.96 -19.44 8.69
C ARG A 171 -15.02 -18.60 9.55
N VAL A 172 -15.27 -17.29 9.54
CA VAL A 172 -14.58 -16.31 10.35
C VAL A 172 -15.51 -15.77 11.43
N TRP A 173 -15.00 -15.63 12.65
CA TRP A 173 -15.71 -14.96 13.74
C TRP A 173 -14.76 -14.17 14.63
N GLY A 174 -15.32 -13.17 15.32
CA GLY A 174 -14.63 -12.46 16.38
C GLY A 174 -14.67 -13.25 17.68
N MET A 175 -13.50 -13.55 18.24
CA MET A 175 -13.44 -14.22 19.54
C MET A 175 -13.60 -13.19 20.65
N GLU A 176 -14.59 -13.42 21.52
CA GLU A 176 -14.71 -12.68 22.77
C GLU A 176 -13.62 -13.11 23.75
N VAL A 177 -12.99 -12.12 24.38
CA VAL A 177 -11.90 -12.33 25.32
C VAL A 177 -12.28 -11.65 26.62
N ASN A 178 -12.56 -12.45 27.64
CA ASN A 178 -12.98 -11.97 28.96
C ASN A 178 -11.77 -11.64 29.86
N GLU A 179 -10.65 -12.34 29.67
CA GLU A 179 -9.41 -12.09 30.42
C GLU A 179 -8.85 -10.70 30.11
N ILE A 180 -8.78 -9.82 31.13
CA ILE A 180 -8.33 -8.42 30.99
C ILE A 180 -6.91 -8.34 30.41
N GLU A 181 -6.03 -9.24 30.85
CA GLU A 181 -4.64 -9.27 30.39
C GLU A 181 -4.55 -9.59 28.89
N ILE A 182 -5.34 -10.55 28.41
CA ILE A 182 -5.41 -10.85 26.97
C ILE A 182 -6.05 -9.70 26.18
N ARG A 183 -7.06 -9.01 26.73
CA ARG A 183 -7.60 -7.81 26.08
C ARG A 183 -6.55 -6.71 25.90
N LYS A 184 -5.56 -6.61 26.81
CA LYS A 184 -4.41 -5.70 26.71
C LYS A 184 -3.31 -6.25 25.80
N HIS A 185 -3.09 -7.56 25.83
CA HIS A 185 -2.05 -8.25 25.07
C HIS A 185 -2.62 -9.45 24.29
N PRO A 186 -3.36 -9.22 23.18
CA PRO A 186 -4.03 -10.30 22.44
C PRO A 186 -3.10 -11.42 21.99
N LYS A 187 -1.81 -11.13 21.76
CA LYS A 187 -0.80 -12.11 21.36
C LYS A 187 -0.65 -13.28 22.34
N LEU A 188 -1.08 -13.13 23.61
CA LEU A 188 -1.10 -14.22 24.60
C LEU A 188 -2.06 -15.36 24.21
N LEU A 189 -2.92 -15.17 23.21
CA LEU A 189 -3.75 -16.22 22.62
C LEU A 189 -2.99 -17.13 21.66
N GLU A 190 -1.85 -16.68 21.12
CA GLU A 190 -1.05 -17.47 20.20
C GLU A 190 -0.67 -18.81 20.87
N GLY A 191 -1.00 -19.91 20.20
CA GLY A 191 -0.74 -21.26 20.69
C GLY A 191 -1.86 -21.87 21.54
N ARG A 192 -2.87 -21.11 21.99
CA ARG A 192 -4.02 -21.68 22.71
C ARG A 192 -4.95 -22.43 21.74
N THR A 193 -5.63 -23.46 22.25
CA THR A 193 -6.66 -24.19 21.50
C THR A 193 -8.02 -23.51 21.67
N VAL A 194 -8.80 -23.48 20.60
CA VAL A 194 -10.16 -22.94 20.57
C VAL A 194 -11.08 -23.87 19.79
N ARG A 195 -12.36 -23.89 20.18
CA ARG A 195 -13.41 -24.63 19.49
C ARG A 195 -14.22 -23.70 18.59
N CYS A 196 -14.40 -24.09 17.33
CA CYS A 196 -15.21 -23.33 16.37
C CYS A 196 -16.69 -23.33 16.78
N PRO A 197 -17.35 -22.17 16.91
CA PRO A 197 -18.76 -22.09 17.28
C PRO A 197 -19.70 -22.55 16.15
N HIS A 198 -19.19 -22.78 14.94
CA HIS A 198 -20.01 -23.11 13.78
C HIS A 198 -19.99 -24.59 13.39
N CYS A 199 -18.83 -25.25 13.48
CA CYS A 199 -18.69 -26.67 13.12
C CYS A 199 -18.15 -27.54 14.26
N GLY A 200 -17.84 -26.94 15.42
CA GLY A 200 -17.38 -27.65 16.61
C GLY A 200 -15.94 -28.14 16.58
N ASP A 201 -15.19 -27.87 15.51
CA ASP A 201 -13.79 -28.28 15.34
C ASP A 201 -12.85 -27.57 16.30
N GLU A 202 -11.84 -28.27 16.82
CA GLU A 202 -10.84 -27.69 17.71
C GLU A 202 -9.52 -27.47 16.98
N PHE A 203 -8.94 -26.29 17.13
CA PHE A 203 -7.69 -25.93 16.48
C PHE A 203 -6.89 -24.93 17.29
N ARG A 204 -5.61 -24.79 16.95
CA ARG A 204 -4.70 -23.85 17.61
C ARG A 204 -4.82 -22.47 16.99
N ILE A 205 -4.91 -21.45 17.84
CA ILE A 205 -4.83 -20.05 17.42
C ILE A 205 -3.40 -19.76 17.00
N THR A 206 -3.19 -19.36 15.75
CA THR A 206 -1.87 -18.97 15.27
C THR A 206 -1.90 -17.93 14.15
N ILE A 207 -0.93 -17.02 14.17
CA ILE A 207 -0.62 -16.12 13.05
C ILE A 207 0.27 -16.79 11.99
N LYS A 208 0.81 -17.98 12.27
CA LYS A 208 1.67 -18.72 11.34
C LYS A 208 0.80 -19.51 10.34
N PRO A 209 1.22 -19.60 9.07
CA PRO A 209 0.48 -20.36 8.07
C PRO A 209 0.72 -21.87 8.24
N GLU A 210 -0.17 -22.55 8.96
CA GLU A 210 0.02 -23.96 9.35
C GLU A 210 -1.06 -24.90 8.81
N TYR A 211 -2.23 -24.37 8.46
CA TYR A 211 -3.40 -25.17 8.08
C TYR A 211 -3.67 -25.10 6.58
N ASP A 212 -4.25 -26.15 6.00
CA ASP A 212 -4.69 -26.07 4.61
C ASP A 212 -5.88 -25.11 4.49
N PRO A 213 -5.90 -24.21 3.48
CA PRO A 213 -7.05 -23.36 3.24
C PRO A 213 -8.27 -24.21 2.89
N VAL A 214 -9.43 -23.83 3.42
CA VAL A 214 -10.71 -24.41 3.01
C VAL A 214 -11.11 -23.78 1.69
N SER A 215 -11.33 -24.56 0.63
CA SER A 215 -11.81 -24.07 -0.67
C SER A 215 -11.02 -22.90 -1.29
N PRO A 216 -9.67 -22.91 -1.29
CA PRO A 216 -8.88 -21.82 -1.86
C PRO A 216 -9.20 -21.61 -3.34
N VAL A 217 -9.08 -20.37 -3.80
CA VAL A 217 -9.16 -20.07 -5.22
C VAL A 217 -7.77 -19.90 -5.80
N ARG A 218 -7.45 -20.67 -6.83
CA ARG A 218 -6.12 -20.65 -7.46
C ARG A 218 -5.94 -19.43 -8.36
N ILE A 219 -4.86 -18.70 -8.13
CA ILE A 219 -4.40 -17.56 -8.93
C ILE A 219 -2.96 -17.84 -9.38
N GLY A 220 -2.81 -18.48 -10.53
CA GLY A 220 -1.51 -18.96 -11.02
C GLY A 220 -0.88 -20.01 -10.08
N ARG A 221 0.29 -19.70 -9.53
CA ARG A 221 0.97 -20.52 -8.49
C ARG A 221 0.54 -20.21 -7.06
N TRP A 222 -0.30 -19.20 -6.87
CA TRP A 222 -0.78 -18.77 -5.56
C TRP A 222 -2.23 -19.20 -5.36
N MET A 223 -2.68 -19.14 -4.12
CA MET A 223 -4.04 -19.45 -3.70
C MET A 223 -4.57 -18.28 -2.89
N SER A 224 -5.65 -17.66 -3.34
CA SER A 224 -6.44 -16.75 -2.50
C SER A 224 -7.33 -17.57 -1.58
N PHE A 225 -7.38 -17.19 -0.30
CA PHE A 225 -8.29 -17.81 0.67
C PHE A 225 -9.26 -16.79 1.28
N GLY A 226 -9.29 -15.57 0.73
CA GLY A 226 -10.26 -14.56 1.09
C GLY A 226 -9.72 -13.15 0.99
N PHE A 227 -10.56 -12.19 1.32
CA PHE A 227 -10.25 -10.77 1.25
C PHE A 227 -11.02 -10.00 2.31
N LEU A 228 -10.49 -8.84 2.70
CA LEU A 228 -11.13 -7.93 3.65
C LEU A 228 -11.70 -6.73 2.92
N THR A 229 -12.96 -6.43 3.20
CA THR A 229 -13.58 -5.16 2.82
C THR A 229 -13.70 -4.24 4.02
N SER A 230 -13.76 -2.93 3.78
CA SER A 230 -14.09 -1.92 4.79
C SER A 230 -15.31 -1.12 4.35
N ASP A 231 -16.32 -1.05 5.22
CA ASP A 231 -17.47 -0.17 5.00
C ASP A 231 -17.10 1.30 5.25
N ARG A 232 -18.05 2.22 5.00
CA ARG A 232 -17.86 3.68 5.19
C ARG A 232 -17.58 4.08 6.63
N ARG A 233 -17.91 3.22 7.61
CA ARG A 233 -17.65 3.43 9.05
C ARG A 233 -16.33 2.80 9.50
N GLY A 234 -15.58 2.15 8.59
CA GLY A 234 -14.33 1.47 8.90
C GLY A 234 -14.51 0.03 9.42
N VAL A 235 -15.73 -0.52 9.37
CA VAL A 235 -16.00 -1.88 9.82
C VAL A 235 -15.45 -2.87 8.79
N LYS A 236 -14.55 -3.75 9.25
CA LYS A 236 -13.89 -4.76 8.41
C LYS A 236 -14.70 -6.04 8.34
N ASN A 237 -14.95 -6.51 7.12
CA ASN A 237 -15.64 -7.77 6.85
C ASN A 237 -14.79 -8.68 5.97
N PHE A 238 -14.55 -9.92 6.43
CA PHE A 238 -13.83 -10.93 5.68
C PHE A 238 -14.78 -11.71 4.78
N PHE A 239 -14.35 -11.98 3.55
CA PHE A 239 -15.08 -12.77 2.59
C PHE A 239 -14.19 -13.86 1.99
N HIS A 240 -14.75 -15.05 1.90
CA HIS A 240 -14.26 -16.14 1.06
C HIS A 240 -15.31 -16.36 -0.03
N ASP A 241 -15.21 -15.63 -1.15
CA ASP A 241 -16.23 -15.63 -2.19
C ASP A 241 -15.65 -15.92 -3.58
N LEU A 242 -16.16 -16.98 -4.21
CA LEU A 242 -15.84 -17.39 -5.58
C LEU A 242 -16.25 -16.33 -6.60
N VAL A 243 -17.37 -15.64 -6.41
CA VAL A 243 -17.88 -14.59 -7.30
C VAL A 243 -16.89 -13.43 -7.41
N TRP A 244 -16.37 -12.96 -6.27
CA TRP A 244 -15.34 -11.91 -6.29
C TRP A 244 -14.10 -12.38 -7.08
N THR A 245 -13.73 -13.65 -6.92
CA THR A 245 -12.54 -14.17 -7.59
C THR A 245 -12.75 -14.39 -9.08
N ILE A 246 -13.96 -14.77 -9.51
CA ILE A 246 -14.34 -14.84 -10.92
C ILE A 246 -14.25 -13.44 -11.54
N ASN A 247 -14.80 -12.43 -10.86
CA ASN A 247 -14.71 -11.04 -11.33
C ASN A 247 -13.25 -10.58 -11.40
N TYR A 248 -12.44 -10.88 -10.38
CA TYR A 248 -11.00 -10.61 -10.37
C TYR A 248 -10.30 -11.27 -11.57
N LYS A 249 -10.58 -12.54 -11.85
CA LYS A 249 -9.98 -13.29 -12.96
C LYS A 249 -10.38 -12.70 -14.31
N ALA A 250 -11.66 -12.40 -14.50
CA ALA A 250 -12.16 -11.79 -15.74
C ALA A 250 -11.53 -10.41 -15.99
N VAL A 251 -11.41 -9.59 -14.95
CA VAL A 251 -10.70 -8.30 -15.04
C VAL A 251 -9.23 -8.50 -15.38
N ASN A 252 -8.55 -9.44 -14.73
CA ASN A 252 -7.13 -9.69 -14.99
C ASN A 252 -6.88 -10.22 -16.41
N GLU A 253 -7.72 -11.13 -16.90
CA GLU A 253 -7.65 -11.61 -18.30
C GLU A 253 -7.93 -10.49 -19.29
N LYS A 254 -8.89 -9.61 -19.01
CA LYS A 254 -9.15 -8.41 -19.81
C LYS A 254 -7.94 -7.48 -19.84
N LEU A 255 -7.35 -7.18 -18.68
CA LEU A 255 -6.13 -6.37 -18.58
C LEU A 255 -4.95 -7.00 -19.33
N GLN A 256 -4.79 -8.31 -19.29
CA GLN A 256 -3.75 -9.01 -20.07
C GLN A 256 -3.99 -8.94 -21.58
N ARG A 257 -5.26 -9.00 -22.01
CA ARG A 257 -5.63 -8.83 -23.42
C ARG A 257 -5.40 -7.39 -23.88
N ASP A 258 -5.79 -6.42 -23.06
CA ASP A 258 -5.63 -4.99 -23.33
C ASP A 258 -4.16 -4.56 -23.24
N ASN A 259 -3.33 -5.20 -22.42
CA ASN A 259 -1.87 -5.02 -22.38
C ASN A 259 -1.15 -5.54 -23.64
N ARG A 260 -1.83 -6.21 -24.60
CA ARG A 260 -1.29 -6.42 -25.96
C ARG A 260 -1.40 -5.19 -26.85
N GLY A 261 -1.93 -4.10 -26.32
CA GLY A 261 -1.98 -2.81 -26.96
C GLY A 261 -2.22 -1.73 -25.91
N TYR A 262 -1.20 -1.40 -25.11
CA TYR A 262 -1.09 0.02 -24.79
C TYR A 262 -0.95 0.70 -26.15
N PRO A 263 -1.91 1.53 -26.60
CA PRO A 263 -1.64 2.37 -27.75
C PRO A 263 -0.34 3.07 -27.43
N ASN A 264 0.60 3.10 -28.38
CA ASN A 264 1.79 3.94 -28.29
C ASN A 264 1.32 5.28 -27.72
N VAL A 265 1.60 5.53 -26.43
CA VAL A 265 1.39 6.84 -25.85
C VAL A 265 2.51 7.63 -26.49
N VAL A 266 2.22 8.11 -27.70
CA VAL A 266 3.03 9.13 -28.35
C VAL A 266 2.93 10.29 -27.39
N LEU A 267 3.94 10.39 -26.52
CA LEU A 267 4.24 11.59 -25.78
C LEU A 267 4.37 12.67 -26.85
N ARG A 268 3.26 13.36 -27.16
CA ARG A 268 3.30 14.54 -28.00
C ARG A 268 4.26 15.47 -27.26
N LYS A 269 5.42 15.72 -27.88
CA LYS A 269 6.35 16.74 -27.41
C LYS A 269 5.52 17.97 -27.08
N LEU A 270 5.49 18.34 -25.80
CA LEU A 270 5.05 19.65 -25.39
C LEU A 270 6.00 20.63 -26.10
N LYS A 271 5.42 21.47 -26.96
CA LYS A 271 6.13 22.60 -27.55
C LYS A 271 6.37 23.66 -26.48
#